data_AF-A0A846HC54-F1
#
_entry.id   AF-A0A846HC54-F1
#
_cell.length_a   1.000
_cell.length_b   1.000
_cell.length_c   1.000
_cell.angle_alpha   90.00
_cell.angle_beta   90.00
_cell.angle_gamma   90.00
#
_symmetry.space_group_name_H-M   'P 1'
#
loop_
_entity.id
_entity.type
_entity.pdbx_description
1 polymer ?
#
loop_
_entity_poly.entity_id
_entity_poly.type
_entity_poly.pdbx_seq_one_letter_code
_entity_poly.pdbx_strand_id
1 'polypeptide(L)'
;GGGGGGGGGGGGGGGGGGGGGGGQGAGRQGDKEDKEDKDEISISPLSSPSPLSSLSPHPPLSPSPPLSFLFLTAVLIANFVALILTNSRNAWAIAIAACFAYAVNQGWRILIAFVSGVVGSVMLAAFAPQAIAVIFRKVVPAFFWARLNDQMYPDRPTALMRKTQWQFAWSLAQQRPWTGWGLRNFTALYKAHSQIRLGHPHNLFLMLSAETGLLSTLLYCGLLGWILFAGVQVLRRSKDIDQEDKLILLSYLLVLVGWVLFNTADVTLFDFRLNTLAWLLFSSVCGVVYRYKNV
;
A
#
# COMPACT_ATOMS: atom_id res chain seq x y z
N GLY A 1 41.03 40.03 19.26
CA GLY A 1 41.06 40.68 17.92
C GLY A 1 40.23 39.81 17.01
N GLY A 2 39.16 40.29 16.38
CA GLY A 2 39.21 41.30 15.31
C GLY A 2 39.57 40.56 14.01
N GLY A 3 38.80 40.54 12.93
CA GLY A 3 37.60 41.24 12.49
C GLY A 3 37.52 41.13 10.95
N GLY A 4 36.33 41.31 10.36
CA GLY A 4 36.08 41.65 8.94
C GLY A 4 36.41 40.56 7.89
N GLY A 5 35.66 40.36 6.80
CA GLY A 5 34.68 41.23 6.12
C GLY A 5 35.16 41.52 4.68
N GLY A 6 34.27 41.32 3.68
CA GLY A 6 34.44 41.72 2.27
C GLY A 6 34.35 40.53 1.30
N GLY A 7 33.47 40.47 0.30
CA GLY A 7 32.71 41.52 -0.39
C GLY A 7 33.36 41.88 -1.73
N GLY A 8 32.79 41.39 -2.83
CA GLY A 8 33.13 41.73 -4.23
C GLY A 8 32.50 40.70 -5.17
N GLY A 9 31.90 40.99 -6.32
CA GLY A 9 31.75 42.23 -7.08
C GLY A 9 31.68 41.88 -8.58
N GLY A 10 30.77 42.53 -9.32
CA GLY A 10 30.75 42.64 -10.80
C GLY A 10 30.06 41.48 -11.57
N GLY A 11 29.30 41.68 -12.64
CA GLY A 11 28.97 42.88 -13.42
C GLY A 11 28.70 42.51 -14.91
N GLY A 12 27.70 43.14 -15.53
CA GLY A 12 27.49 43.31 -17.00
C GLY A 12 27.05 42.07 -17.80
N GLY A 13 26.24 42.13 -18.86
CA GLY A 13 25.66 43.24 -19.62
C GLY A 13 25.33 42.79 -21.06
N GLY A 14 24.28 43.38 -21.67
CA GLY A 14 24.00 43.41 -23.14
C GLY A 14 23.37 42.15 -23.76
N GLY A 15 22.44 42.20 -24.71
CA GLY A 15 21.88 43.28 -25.53
C GLY A 15 21.64 42.81 -26.99
N GLY A 16 20.53 43.25 -27.61
CA GLY A 16 20.20 43.13 -29.06
C GLY A 16 19.29 41.94 -29.40
N GLY A 17 18.11 42.06 -30.02
CA GLY A 17 17.66 42.88 -31.15
C GLY A 17 17.44 41.95 -32.37
N GLY A 18 16.42 41.98 -33.21
CA GLY A 18 15.23 42.81 -33.40
C GLY A 18 14.52 42.36 -34.71
N GLY A 19 13.30 42.89 -34.95
CA GLY A 19 12.61 43.00 -36.25
C GLY A 19 11.86 41.76 -36.77
N GLY A 20 10.67 41.83 -37.36
CA GLY A 20 9.80 42.96 -37.70
C GLY A 20 8.70 42.56 -38.70
N GLY A 21 7.63 43.36 -38.76
CA GLY A 21 6.60 43.42 -39.82
C GLY A 21 5.34 42.56 -39.55
N GLY A 22 4.12 43.06 -39.42
CA GLY A 22 3.52 44.37 -39.74
C GLY A 22 2.65 44.27 -41.00
N GLY A 23 1.31 44.28 -40.83
CA GLY A 23 0.36 44.40 -41.96
C GLY A 23 -1.08 44.00 -41.61
N GLN A 24 -1.88 44.98 -41.15
CA GLN A 24 -3.35 44.92 -41.04
C GLN A 24 -3.99 45.41 -42.34
N GLY A 25 -5.22 44.98 -42.64
CA GLY A 25 -6.05 45.65 -43.64
C GLY A 25 -7.29 44.86 -44.05
N ALA A 26 -8.44 45.23 -43.49
CA ALA A 26 -9.77 44.69 -43.76
C ALA A 26 -10.36 45.20 -45.09
N GLY A 27 -11.33 44.45 -45.64
CA GLY A 27 -12.21 44.92 -46.72
C GLY A 27 -13.20 43.85 -47.15
N ARG A 28 -14.49 44.08 -46.87
CA ARG A 28 -15.64 43.20 -47.18
C ARG A 28 -16.52 43.91 -48.20
N GLN A 29 -16.82 43.27 -49.33
CA GLN A 29 -17.83 43.62 -50.33
C GLN A 29 -17.99 42.34 -51.18
N GLY A 30 -19.16 41.75 -51.43
CA GLY A 30 -20.49 42.28 -51.71
C GLY A 30 -20.89 41.77 -53.10
N ASP A 31 -21.70 40.71 -53.11
CA ASP A 31 -22.65 40.20 -54.13
C ASP A 31 -22.26 40.13 -55.61
N LYS A 32 -22.31 38.89 -56.16
CA LYS A 32 -22.87 38.60 -57.50
C LYS A 32 -23.53 37.22 -57.51
N GLU A 33 -24.81 37.22 -57.89
CA GLU A 33 -25.62 36.07 -58.28
C GLU A 33 -25.01 35.35 -59.50
N ASP A 34 -25.19 34.03 -59.61
CA ASP A 34 -25.68 33.41 -60.85
C ASP A 34 -26.12 31.95 -60.61
N LYS A 35 -27.08 31.55 -61.44
CA LYS A 35 -28.09 30.49 -61.30
C LYS A 35 -27.61 29.04 -61.50
N GLU A 36 -28.45 28.17 -60.93
CA GLU A 36 -28.74 26.76 -61.23
C GLU A 36 -28.13 26.15 -62.50
N ASP A 37 -27.51 24.98 -62.33
CA ASP A 37 -27.76 23.82 -63.20
C ASP A 37 -28.10 22.62 -62.30
N LYS A 38 -29.29 22.07 -62.53
CA LYS A 38 -29.82 20.86 -61.89
C LYS A 38 -29.53 19.70 -62.82
N ASP A 39 -28.66 18.78 -62.41
CA ASP A 39 -28.65 17.43 -62.93
C ASP A 39 -28.81 16.41 -61.80
N GLU A 40 -29.87 15.63 -61.97
CA GLU A 40 -30.43 14.61 -61.12
C GLU A 40 -29.46 13.43 -60.97
N ILE A 41 -28.99 13.13 -59.75
CA ILE A 41 -28.33 11.84 -59.46
C ILE A 41 -29.23 11.04 -58.52
N SER A 42 -29.76 9.97 -59.10
CA SER A 42 -30.63 8.96 -58.51
C SER A 42 -30.06 8.37 -57.22
N ILE A 43 -30.85 8.41 -56.15
CA ILE A 43 -30.53 7.80 -54.85
C ILE A 43 -30.67 6.29 -54.98
N SER A 44 -29.53 5.58 -54.95
CA SER A 44 -29.52 4.13 -54.72
C SER A 44 -29.69 3.86 -53.21
N PRO A 45 -30.61 2.99 -52.76
CA PRO A 45 -30.72 2.69 -51.34
C PRO A 45 -29.47 1.92 -50.89
N LEU A 46 -28.83 2.45 -49.85
CA LEU A 46 -27.68 1.84 -49.20
C LEU A 46 -28.04 0.42 -48.76
N SER A 47 -27.30 -0.56 -49.27
CA SER A 47 -27.39 -1.97 -48.91
C SER A 47 -27.36 -2.16 -47.39
N SER A 48 -28.27 -2.99 -46.87
CA SER A 48 -28.34 -3.40 -45.48
C SER A 48 -27.00 -3.95 -44.96
N PRO A 49 -26.61 -3.70 -43.70
CA PRO A 49 -25.41 -4.28 -43.13
C PRO A 49 -25.59 -5.80 -43.02
N SER A 50 -24.64 -6.54 -43.57
CA SER A 50 -24.55 -7.99 -43.41
C SER A 50 -24.45 -8.34 -41.91
N PRO A 51 -25.07 -9.45 -41.45
CA PRO A 51 -24.93 -9.88 -40.08
C PRO A 51 -23.45 -10.23 -39.81
N LEU A 52 -22.86 -9.58 -38.81
CA LEU A 52 -21.54 -9.89 -38.28
C LEU A 52 -21.44 -11.39 -38.03
N SER A 53 -20.58 -12.03 -38.82
CA SER A 53 -20.13 -13.40 -38.66
C SER A 53 -19.75 -13.65 -37.21
N SER A 54 -20.30 -14.74 -36.67
CA SER A 54 -20.02 -15.33 -35.36
C SER A 54 -18.57 -15.12 -34.91
N LEU A 55 -18.39 -14.49 -33.74
CA LEU A 55 -17.14 -14.52 -33.00
C LEU A 55 -16.69 -15.97 -32.86
N SER A 56 -15.47 -16.26 -33.33
CA SER A 56 -14.82 -17.54 -33.11
C SER A 56 -14.70 -17.80 -31.59
N PRO A 57 -14.88 -19.03 -31.11
CA PRO A 57 -14.68 -19.35 -29.71
C PRO A 57 -13.22 -19.07 -29.32
N HIS A 58 -13.01 -18.38 -28.20
CA HIS A 58 -11.70 -18.21 -27.60
C HIS A 58 -10.97 -19.57 -27.51
N PRO A 59 -9.69 -19.66 -27.89
CA PRO A 59 -8.95 -20.90 -27.73
C PRO A 59 -8.90 -21.29 -26.25
N PRO A 60 -8.95 -22.59 -25.91
CA PRO A 60 -8.84 -23.04 -24.53
C PRO A 60 -7.51 -22.57 -23.93
N LEU A 61 -7.56 -22.10 -22.68
CA LEU A 61 -6.40 -21.72 -21.88
C LEU A 61 -5.33 -22.82 -21.96
N SER A 62 -4.23 -22.52 -22.64
CA SER A 62 -3.06 -23.41 -22.71
C SER A 62 -2.53 -23.67 -21.30
N PRO A 63 -2.25 -24.93 -20.90
CA PRO A 63 -1.66 -25.20 -19.60
C PRO A 63 -0.37 -24.40 -19.45
N SER A 64 -0.22 -23.66 -18.35
CA SER A 64 0.99 -22.89 -18.06
C SER A 64 2.21 -23.80 -18.23
N PRO A 65 3.28 -23.37 -18.93
CA PRO A 65 4.43 -24.22 -19.16
C PRO A 65 5.00 -24.69 -17.80
N PRO A 66 5.53 -25.92 -17.71
CA PRO A 66 6.05 -26.49 -16.47
C PRO A 66 7.11 -25.59 -15.82
N LEU A 67 7.80 -24.76 -16.61
CA LEU A 67 8.76 -23.77 -16.14
C LEU A 67 8.14 -22.70 -15.23
N SER A 68 6.94 -22.18 -15.53
CA SER A 68 6.29 -21.17 -14.69
C SER A 68 5.90 -21.75 -13.32
N PHE A 69 5.41 -22.99 -13.31
CA PHE A 69 5.08 -23.69 -12.07
C PHE A 69 6.32 -23.97 -11.21
N LEU A 70 7.40 -24.43 -11.84
CA LEU A 70 8.69 -24.65 -11.16
C LEU A 70 9.25 -23.34 -10.61
N PHE A 71 9.19 -22.26 -11.39
CA PHE A 71 9.64 -20.94 -10.96
C PHE A 71 8.84 -20.42 -9.76
N LEU A 72 7.51 -20.47 -9.82
CA LEU A 72 6.64 -20.05 -8.70
C LEU A 72 6.88 -20.89 -7.44
N THR A 73 7.09 -22.20 -7.61
CA THR A 73 7.42 -23.10 -6.50
C THR A 73 8.78 -22.72 -5.87
N ALA A 74 9.80 -22.46 -6.68
CA ALA A 74 11.10 -22.01 -6.21
C ALA A 74 11.01 -20.66 -5.47
N VAL A 75 10.24 -19.71 -5.99
CA VAL A 75 9.98 -18.41 -5.35
C VAL A 75 9.26 -18.59 -4.01
N LEU A 76 8.26 -19.47 -3.93
CA LEU A 76 7.56 -19.77 -2.69
C LEU A 76 8.51 -20.35 -1.63
N ILE A 77 9.35 -21.32 -2.01
CA ILE A 77 10.34 -21.93 -1.12
C ILE A 77 11.34 -20.87 -0.65
N ALA A 78 11.86 -20.03 -1.55
CA ALA A 78 12.79 -18.96 -1.21
C ALA A 78 12.17 -17.96 -0.22
N ASN A 79 10.92 -17.57 -0.43
CA ASN A 79 10.19 -16.69 0.50
C ASN A 79 9.98 -17.36 1.87
N PHE A 80 9.65 -18.65 1.90
CA PHE A 80 9.49 -19.39 3.16
C PHE A 80 10.81 -19.50 3.93
N VAL A 81 11.91 -19.80 3.23
CA VAL A 81 13.26 -19.80 3.82
C VAL A 81 13.62 -18.42 4.34
N ALA A 82 13.40 -17.35 3.56
CA ALA A 82 13.63 -15.98 4.01
C ALA A 82 12.79 -15.64 5.26
N LEU A 83 11.53 -16.05 5.30
CA LEU A 83 10.66 -15.85 6.46
C LEU A 83 11.20 -16.54 7.73
N ILE A 84 11.73 -17.76 7.61
CA ILE A 84 12.41 -18.45 8.71
C ILE A 84 13.66 -17.67 9.15
N LEU A 85 14.53 -17.31 8.20
CA LEU A 85 15.81 -16.64 8.47
C LEU A 85 15.64 -15.24 9.08
N THR A 86 14.56 -14.52 8.75
CA THR A 86 14.28 -13.20 9.33
C THR A 86 13.89 -13.26 10.81
N ASN A 87 13.44 -14.43 11.32
CA ASN A 87 12.94 -14.61 12.69
C ASN A 87 11.88 -13.56 13.11
N SER A 88 11.15 -13.00 12.13
CA SER A 88 10.21 -11.90 12.36
C SER A 88 8.83 -12.42 12.73
N ARG A 89 8.46 -12.27 14.01
CA ARG A 89 7.14 -12.67 14.52
C ARG A 89 5.99 -11.98 13.77
N ASN A 90 6.20 -10.71 13.41
CA ASN A 90 5.21 -9.92 12.69
C ASN A 90 4.99 -10.45 11.27
N ALA A 91 6.08 -10.79 10.57
CA ALA A 91 6.00 -11.35 9.23
C ALA A 91 5.25 -12.70 9.22
N TRP A 92 5.50 -13.57 10.20
CA TRP A 92 4.75 -14.82 10.36
C TRP A 92 3.25 -14.59 10.59
N ALA A 93 2.88 -13.64 11.45
CA ALA A 93 1.48 -13.32 11.71
C ALA A 93 0.77 -12.83 10.43
N ILE A 94 1.43 -11.98 9.64
CA ILE A 94 0.89 -11.47 8.37
C ILE A 94 0.77 -12.59 7.33
N ALA A 95 1.79 -13.45 7.20
CA ALA A 95 1.74 -14.58 6.29
C ALA A 95 0.57 -15.53 6.63
N ILE A 96 0.38 -15.86 7.91
CA ILE A 96 -0.74 -16.67 8.38
C ILE A 96 -2.08 -15.97 8.09
N ALA A 97 -2.19 -14.67 8.33
CA ALA A 97 -3.40 -13.90 8.04
C ALA A 97 -3.73 -13.88 6.53
N ALA A 98 -2.72 -13.75 5.67
CA ALA A 98 -2.90 -13.80 4.22
C ALA A 98 -3.35 -15.20 3.76
N CYS A 99 -2.69 -16.27 4.23
CA CYS A 99 -3.12 -17.65 3.96
C CYS A 99 -4.54 -17.92 4.45
N PHE A 100 -4.90 -17.40 5.63
CA PHE A 100 -6.25 -17.52 6.19
C PHE A 100 -7.29 -16.81 5.32
N ALA A 101 -6.99 -15.59 4.83
CA ALA A 101 -7.89 -14.87 3.94
C ALA A 101 -8.13 -15.64 2.62
N TYR A 102 -7.09 -16.26 2.06
CA TYR A 102 -7.25 -17.15 0.90
C TYR A 102 -8.05 -18.40 1.23
N ALA A 103 -7.81 -19.05 2.37
CA ALA A 103 -8.57 -20.20 2.81
C ALA A 103 -10.07 -19.87 2.94
N VAL A 104 -10.41 -18.69 3.47
CA VAL A 104 -11.80 -18.18 3.54
C VAL A 104 -12.37 -18.01 2.14
N ASN A 105 -11.62 -17.36 1.24
CA ASN A 105 -12.06 -17.12 -0.13
C ASN A 105 -12.28 -18.43 -0.91
N GLN A 106 -11.47 -19.47 -0.66
CA GLN A 106 -11.58 -20.79 -1.27
C GLN A 106 -12.57 -21.72 -0.55
N GLY A 107 -13.20 -21.27 0.54
CA GLY A 107 -14.18 -22.05 1.28
C GLY A 107 -13.62 -23.22 2.10
N TRP A 108 -12.33 -23.19 2.47
CA TRP A 108 -11.65 -24.25 3.24
C TRP A 108 -12.00 -24.20 4.74
N ARG A 109 -13.29 -24.30 5.06
CA ARG A 109 -13.85 -24.11 6.41
C ARG A 109 -13.22 -24.98 7.48
N ILE A 110 -12.86 -26.23 7.15
CA ILE A 110 -12.23 -27.16 8.09
C ILE A 110 -10.81 -26.68 8.45
N LEU A 111 -10.02 -26.26 7.45
CA LEU A 111 -8.68 -25.72 7.69
C LEU A 111 -8.75 -24.45 8.54
N ILE A 112 -9.70 -23.57 8.23
CA ILE A 112 -9.95 -22.34 9.00
C ILE A 112 -10.28 -22.67 10.45
N ALA A 113 -11.22 -23.58 10.70
CA ALA A 113 -11.61 -24.00 12.04
C ALA A 113 -10.42 -24.59 12.81
N PHE A 114 -9.64 -25.46 12.16
CA PHE A 114 -8.45 -26.06 12.74
C PHE A 114 -7.39 -25.02 13.12
N VAL A 115 -6.98 -24.15 12.17
CA VAL A 115 -5.97 -23.11 12.41
C VAL A 115 -6.43 -22.14 13.48
N SER A 116 -7.71 -21.73 13.46
CA SER A 116 -8.29 -20.85 14.46
C SER A 116 -8.30 -21.49 15.84
N GLY A 117 -8.60 -22.79 15.93
CA GLY A 117 -8.53 -23.56 17.17
C GLY A 117 -7.11 -23.65 17.72
N VAL A 118 -6.11 -23.92 16.87
CA VAL A 118 -4.70 -23.95 17.27
C VAL A 118 -4.25 -22.58 17.76
N VAL A 119 -4.46 -21.51 17.00
CA VAL A 119 -4.09 -20.14 17.40
C VAL A 119 -4.81 -19.73 18.68
N GLY A 120 -6.11 -20.02 18.78
CA GLY A 120 -6.91 -19.77 19.97
C GLY A 120 -6.36 -20.48 21.21
N SER A 121 -5.97 -21.76 21.07
CA SER A 121 -5.38 -22.53 22.17
C SER A 121 -4.06 -21.94 22.66
N VAL A 122 -3.21 -21.45 21.74
CA VAL A 122 -1.93 -20.79 22.07
C VAL A 122 -2.20 -19.46 22.78
N MET A 123 -3.15 -18.66 22.30
CA MET A 123 -3.53 -17.38 22.92
C MET A 123 -4.12 -17.59 24.32
N LEU A 124 -4.96 -18.60 24.50
CA LEU A 124 -5.50 -18.95 25.82
C LEU A 124 -4.40 -19.43 26.78
N ALA A 125 -3.45 -20.23 26.30
CA ALA A 125 -2.28 -20.62 27.11
C ALA A 125 -1.41 -19.41 27.52
N ALA A 126 -1.29 -18.40 26.66
CA ALA A 126 -0.45 -17.23 26.87
C ALA A 126 -1.10 -16.16 27.78
N PHE A 127 -2.38 -15.85 27.56
CA PHE A 127 -3.03 -14.65 28.10
C PHE A 127 -4.30 -14.90 28.94
N ALA A 128 -4.88 -16.11 28.95
CA ALA A 128 -6.07 -16.37 29.75
C ALA A 128 -5.76 -16.30 31.27
N PRO A 129 -6.78 -16.06 32.13
CA PRO A 129 -6.64 -16.21 33.57
C PRO A 129 -6.05 -17.58 33.92
N GLN A 130 -5.26 -17.65 35.00
CA GLN A 130 -4.44 -18.82 35.31
C GLN A 130 -5.23 -20.13 35.38
N ALA A 131 -6.46 -20.10 35.89
CA ALA A 131 -7.35 -21.26 35.94
C ALA A 131 -7.63 -21.89 34.57
N ILE A 132 -7.74 -21.07 33.53
CA ILE A 132 -7.99 -21.49 32.15
C ILE A 132 -6.67 -21.80 31.45
N ALA A 133 -5.66 -20.94 31.61
CA ALA A 133 -4.39 -21.06 30.90
C ALA A 133 -3.68 -22.40 31.19
N VAL A 134 -3.72 -22.88 32.45
CA VAL A 134 -3.08 -24.16 32.83
C VAL A 134 -3.65 -25.35 32.06
N ILE A 135 -4.94 -25.33 31.69
CA ILE A 135 -5.56 -26.41 30.89
C ILE A 135 -4.91 -26.46 29.51
N PHE A 136 -4.79 -25.32 28.83
CA PHE A 136 -4.20 -25.23 27.49
C PHE A 136 -2.69 -25.46 27.51
N ARG A 137 -1.98 -25.05 28.57
CA ARG A 137 -0.53 -25.29 28.73
C ARG A 137 -0.15 -26.77 28.84
N LYS A 138 -1.10 -27.68 29.13
CA LYS A 138 -0.86 -29.14 29.09
C LYS A 138 -0.62 -29.66 27.67
N VAL A 139 -1.21 -28.99 26.67
CA VAL A 139 -1.15 -29.40 25.26
C VAL A 139 -0.21 -28.49 24.47
N VAL A 140 -0.21 -27.19 24.76
CA VAL A 140 0.61 -26.20 24.05
C VAL A 140 2.00 -26.11 24.70
N PRO A 141 3.09 -26.43 23.97
CA PRO A 141 4.45 -26.33 24.50
C PRO A 141 4.81 -24.91 24.96
N ALA A 142 5.57 -24.82 26.06
CA ALA A 142 6.01 -23.54 26.66
C ALA A 142 6.65 -22.57 25.67
N PHE A 143 7.41 -23.11 24.71
CA PHE A 143 8.05 -22.35 23.65
C PHE A 143 7.11 -21.39 22.91
N PHE A 144 5.85 -21.78 22.66
CA PHE A 144 4.91 -20.97 21.89
C PHE A 144 4.25 -19.88 22.75
N TRP A 145 3.73 -20.25 23.91
CA TRP A 145 2.96 -19.30 24.73
C TRP A 145 3.84 -18.40 25.60
N ALA A 146 4.95 -18.90 26.16
CA ALA A 146 5.84 -18.10 27.02
C ALA A 146 6.62 -17.04 26.21
N ARG A 147 6.77 -17.27 24.90
CA ARG A 147 7.35 -16.29 23.97
C ARG A 147 6.41 -15.11 23.72
N LEU A 148 5.10 -15.28 23.90
CA LEU A 148 4.08 -14.25 23.63
C LEU A 148 3.81 -13.34 24.83
N ASN A 149 3.92 -13.86 26.06
CA ASN A 149 3.71 -13.08 27.29
C ASN A 149 5.02 -12.63 27.95
N ASP A 150 6.12 -12.63 27.17
CA ASP A 150 7.48 -12.17 27.54
C ASP A 150 8.13 -12.85 28.76
N GLN A 151 7.59 -13.98 29.25
CA GLN A 151 8.19 -14.76 30.34
C GLN A 151 9.56 -15.36 30.00
N MET A 152 9.89 -15.48 28.70
CA MET A 152 11.19 -15.98 28.24
C MET A 152 12.33 -14.95 28.32
N TYR A 153 12.04 -13.66 28.60
CA TYR A 153 13.06 -12.59 28.57
C TYR A 153 12.87 -11.54 29.68
N PRO A 154 12.97 -11.93 30.96
CA PRO A 154 12.75 -11.01 32.08
C PRO A 154 13.75 -9.85 32.15
N ASP A 155 15.00 -10.08 31.71
CA ASP A 155 16.11 -9.13 31.93
C ASP A 155 16.36 -8.16 30.76
N ARG A 156 15.37 -7.95 29.87
CA ARG A 156 15.55 -7.03 28.75
C ARG A 156 15.53 -5.57 29.22
N PRO A 157 16.48 -4.72 28.78
CA PRO A 157 16.43 -3.29 29.07
C PRO A 157 15.10 -2.69 28.62
N THR A 158 14.39 -2.03 29.53
CA THR A 158 13.07 -1.45 29.29
C THR A 158 13.07 -0.46 28.12
N ALA A 159 14.12 0.35 27.99
CA ALA A 159 14.29 1.29 26.89
C ALA A 159 14.38 0.64 25.49
N LEU A 160 14.75 -0.64 25.40
CA LEU A 160 14.78 -1.37 24.12
C LEU A 160 13.43 -2.03 23.79
N MET A 161 12.46 -2.01 24.72
CA MET A 161 11.15 -2.58 24.49
C MET A 161 10.32 -1.67 23.58
N ARG A 162 9.66 -2.25 22.58
CA ARG A 162 8.72 -1.52 21.70
C ARG A 162 7.65 -0.80 22.50
N LYS A 163 7.13 -1.41 23.57
CA LYS A 163 6.13 -0.80 24.46
C LYS A 163 6.60 0.55 25.00
N THR A 164 7.84 0.63 25.49
CA THR A 164 8.43 1.87 26.00
C THR A 164 8.66 2.89 24.89
N GLN A 165 9.10 2.45 23.71
CA GLN A 165 9.25 3.33 22.54
C GLN A 165 7.91 3.88 22.06
N TRP A 166 6.85 3.08 22.07
CA TRP A 166 5.49 3.45 21.69
C TRP A 166 4.88 4.43 22.69
N GLN A 167 5.06 4.18 23.99
CA GLN A 167 4.64 5.11 25.04
C GLN A 167 5.32 6.47 24.90
N PHE A 168 6.63 6.48 24.61
CA PHE A 168 7.34 7.72 24.36
C PHE A 168 6.85 8.44 23.09
N ALA A 169 6.71 7.74 21.97
CA ALA A 169 6.17 8.32 20.73
C ALA A 169 4.77 8.92 20.94
N TRP A 170 3.91 8.19 21.67
CA TRP A 170 2.59 8.68 22.04
C TRP A 170 2.64 9.93 22.93
N SER A 171 3.55 9.97 23.91
CA SER A 171 3.75 11.15 24.76
C SER A 171 4.19 12.38 23.97
N LEU A 172 5.00 12.21 22.92
CA LEU A 172 5.38 13.29 22.01
C LEU A 172 4.19 13.79 21.20
N ALA A 173 3.36 12.88 20.69
CA ALA A 173 2.15 13.22 19.96
C ALA A 173 1.16 14.00 20.85
N GLN A 174 1.04 13.65 22.14
CA GLN A 174 0.21 14.39 23.09
C GLN A 174 0.71 15.81 23.37
N GLN A 175 2.03 16.03 23.37
CA GLN A 175 2.62 17.35 23.59
C GLN A 175 2.41 18.31 22.41
N ARG A 176 2.43 17.79 21.17
CA ARG A 176 2.26 18.60 19.94
C ARG A 176 1.31 17.90 18.95
N PRO A 177 0.01 17.82 19.27
CA PRO A 177 -0.94 16.98 18.52
C PRO A 177 -1.19 17.45 17.09
N TRP A 178 -0.99 18.74 16.80
CA TRP A 178 -1.30 19.31 15.48
C TRP A 178 -0.14 19.18 14.50
N THR A 179 1.07 19.55 14.92
CA THR A 179 2.24 19.69 14.05
C THR A 179 3.34 18.66 14.31
N GLY A 180 3.30 17.99 15.46
CA GLY A 180 4.36 17.09 15.90
C GLY A 180 5.68 17.81 16.23
N TRP A 181 6.75 17.04 16.29
CA TRP A 181 8.09 17.48 16.65
C TRP A 181 9.02 17.69 15.46
N GLY A 182 8.52 17.58 14.23
CA GLY A 182 9.28 17.62 12.99
C GLY A 182 9.74 16.23 12.55
N LEU A 183 9.83 16.06 11.23
CA LEU A 183 10.28 14.83 10.60
C LEU A 183 11.68 14.43 11.05
N ARG A 184 11.89 13.14 11.31
CA ARG A 184 13.14 12.53 11.75
C ARG A 184 13.65 13.00 13.12
N ASN A 185 12.81 13.63 13.94
CA ASN A 185 13.23 14.12 15.25
C ASN A 185 13.09 13.06 16.36
N PHE A 186 12.35 11.96 16.12
CA PHE A 186 12.14 10.92 17.14
C PHE A 186 13.45 10.37 17.71
N THR A 187 14.42 10.02 16.85
CA THR A 187 15.71 9.46 17.27
C THR A 187 16.47 10.36 18.24
N ALA A 188 16.50 11.66 17.96
CA ALA A 188 17.21 12.65 18.78
C ALA A 188 16.51 12.82 20.14
N LEU A 189 15.19 12.95 20.13
CA LEU A 189 14.37 13.09 21.34
C LEU A 189 14.44 11.84 22.22
N TYR A 190 14.38 10.65 21.62
CA TYR A 190 14.49 9.39 22.35
C TYR A 190 15.87 9.22 22.97
N LYS A 191 16.94 9.59 22.25
CA LYS A 191 18.31 9.57 22.77
C LYS A 191 18.47 10.51 23.97
N ALA A 192 17.92 11.71 23.89
CA ALA A 192 17.95 12.66 25.01
C ALA A 192 17.22 12.12 26.24
N HIS A 193 16.11 11.40 26.04
CA HIS A 193 15.30 10.83 27.11
C HIS A 193 15.92 9.57 27.76
N SER A 194 16.40 8.62 26.95
CA SER A 194 16.77 7.27 27.39
C SER A 194 18.28 7.01 27.43
N GLN A 195 19.09 7.97 26.96
CA GLN A 195 20.54 7.82 26.72
C GLN A 195 20.92 6.72 25.70
N ILE A 196 19.93 6.16 24.99
CA ILE A 196 20.14 5.13 23.96
C ILE A 196 19.76 5.68 22.59
N ARG A 197 20.61 5.44 21.59
CA ARG A 197 20.32 5.78 20.20
C ARG A 197 19.50 4.65 19.56
N LEU A 198 18.28 4.97 19.13
CA LEU A 198 17.39 4.06 18.40
C LEU A 198 16.98 4.66 17.06
N GLY A 199 16.75 3.80 16.06
CA GLY A 199 16.36 4.23 14.72
C GLY A 199 14.96 4.85 14.68
N HIS A 200 13.94 4.14 15.14
CA HIS A 200 12.53 4.55 15.09
C HIS A 200 11.71 3.76 16.12
N PRO A 201 10.48 4.17 16.48
CA PRO A 201 9.69 3.50 17.51
C PRO A 201 9.08 2.16 17.06
N HIS A 202 9.52 1.57 15.95
CA HIS A 202 8.95 0.36 15.34
C HIS A 202 7.41 0.37 15.27
N ASN A 203 6.83 1.52 14.91
CA ASN A 203 5.41 1.69 14.58
C ASN A 203 5.28 3.00 13.79
N LEU A 204 4.98 2.87 12.50
CA LEU A 204 4.91 4.00 11.58
C LEU A 204 3.87 5.03 12.02
N PHE A 205 2.69 4.58 12.46
CA PHE A 205 1.58 5.47 12.79
C PHE A 205 1.88 6.29 14.05
N LEU A 206 2.49 5.68 15.07
CA LEU A 206 2.96 6.40 16.25
C LEU A 206 4.10 7.35 15.93
N MET A 207 5.00 6.96 15.03
CA MET A 207 6.08 7.83 14.57
C MET A 207 5.54 9.05 13.84
N LEU A 208 4.63 8.88 12.88
CA LEU A 208 3.96 9.99 12.19
C LEU A 208 3.21 10.88 13.18
N SER A 209 2.50 10.28 14.15
CA SER A 209 1.79 11.03 15.19
C SER A 209 2.73 11.93 16.00
N ALA A 210 3.92 11.42 16.33
CA ALA A 210 4.94 12.15 17.06
C ALA A 210 5.65 13.23 16.21
N GLU A 211 5.93 12.93 14.95
CA GLU A 211 6.78 13.77 14.09
C GLU A 211 6.01 14.79 13.25
N THR A 212 4.84 14.43 12.73
CA THR A 212 4.01 15.30 11.86
C THR A 212 2.66 15.66 12.48
N GLY A 213 2.32 15.09 13.63
CA GLY A 213 1.07 15.32 14.33
C GLY A 213 -0.06 14.37 13.94
N LEU A 214 -1.12 14.40 14.74
CA LEU A 214 -2.31 13.55 14.60
C LEU A 214 -3.07 13.88 13.32
N LEU A 215 -3.18 15.15 12.93
CA LEU A 215 -3.92 15.52 11.71
C LEU A 215 -3.29 14.90 10.46
N SER A 216 -1.97 15.02 10.29
CA SER A 216 -1.24 14.41 9.18
C SER A 216 -1.37 12.89 9.20
N THR A 217 -1.25 12.27 10.37
CA THR A 217 -1.40 10.82 10.53
C THR A 217 -2.81 10.35 10.18
N LEU A 218 -3.84 11.07 10.60
CA LEU A 218 -5.23 10.76 10.29
C LEU A 218 -5.53 10.89 8.80
N LEU A 219 -5.00 11.90 8.12
CA LEU A 219 -5.12 12.04 6.67
C LEU A 219 -4.44 10.87 5.95
N TYR A 220 -3.25 10.48 6.42
CA TYR A 220 -2.53 9.32 5.88
C TYR A 220 -3.31 8.01 6.07
N CYS A 221 -3.81 7.75 7.28
CA CYS A 221 -4.67 6.59 7.57
C CYS A 221 -5.98 6.63 6.78
N GLY A 222 -6.57 7.82 6.61
CA GLY A 222 -7.78 8.04 5.83
C GLY A 222 -7.58 7.70 4.35
N LEU A 223 -6.43 8.08 3.77
CA LEU A 223 -6.06 7.71 2.41
C LEU A 223 -5.95 6.19 2.26
N LEU A 224 -5.20 5.52 3.13
CA LEU A 224 -5.05 4.05 3.06
C LEU A 224 -6.39 3.34 3.27
N GLY A 225 -7.19 3.81 4.22
CA GLY A 225 -8.54 3.31 4.48
C GLY A 225 -9.48 3.49 3.30
N TRP A 226 -9.39 4.64 2.61
CA TRP A 226 -10.16 4.91 1.40
C TRP A 226 -9.78 3.94 0.27
N ILE A 227 -8.49 3.74 0.00
CA ILE A 227 -8.01 2.82 -1.05
C ILE A 227 -8.51 1.40 -0.77
N LEU A 228 -8.35 0.93 0.46
CA LEU A 228 -8.83 -0.39 0.89
C LEU A 228 -10.34 -0.51 0.74
N PHE A 229 -11.10 0.46 1.26
CA PHE A 229 -12.56 0.45 1.18
C PHE A 229 -13.05 0.44 -0.26
N ALA A 230 -12.50 1.31 -1.11
CA ALA A 230 -12.90 1.40 -2.50
C ALA A 230 -12.57 0.11 -3.28
N GLY A 231 -11.41 -0.49 -3.03
CA GLY A 231 -11.04 -1.78 -3.64
C GLY A 231 -11.94 -2.92 -3.17
N VAL A 232 -12.29 -2.98 -1.88
CA VAL A 232 -13.24 -3.97 -1.34
C VAL A 232 -14.64 -3.78 -1.95
N GLN A 233 -15.08 -2.54 -2.18
CA GLN A 233 -16.38 -2.29 -2.83
C GLN A 233 -16.41 -2.87 -4.25
N VAL A 234 -15.35 -2.69 -5.03
CA VAL A 234 -15.22 -3.28 -6.38
C VAL A 234 -15.22 -4.81 -6.30
N LEU A 235 -14.40 -5.39 -5.42
CA LEU A 235 -14.33 -6.83 -5.23
C LEU A 235 -15.70 -7.45 -4.90
N ARG A 236 -16.55 -6.75 -4.13
CA ARG A 236 -17.86 -7.25 -3.70
C ARG A 236 -18.99 -6.99 -4.69
N ARG A 237 -18.95 -5.91 -5.47
CA ARG A 237 -20.10 -5.43 -6.25
C ARG A 237 -20.01 -5.71 -7.74
N SER A 238 -18.80 -5.87 -8.28
CA SER A 238 -18.64 -6.00 -9.71
C SER A 238 -18.99 -7.42 -10.17
N LYS A 239 -20.14 -7.52 -10.85
CA LYS A 239 -20.63 -8.75 -11.48
C LYS A 239 -19.79 -9.09 -12.72
N ASP A 240 -19.22 -8.08 -13.36
CA ASP A 240 -18.50 -8.17 -14.64
C ASP A 240 -16.97 -8.35 -14.48
N ILE A 241 -16.50 -8.69 -13.27
CA ILE A 241 -15.09 -9.05 -13.05
C ILE A 241 -14.99 -10.57 -13.03
N ASP A 242 -14.13 -11.08 -13.92
CA ASP A 242 -13.77 -12.48 -13.99
C ASP A 242 -13.18 -12.98 -12.67
N GLN A 243 -13.34 -14.27 -12.40
CA GLN A 243 -12.91 -14.83 -11.11
C GLN A 243 -11.39 -14.70 -10.90
N GLU A 244 -10.59 -14.76 -11.96
CA GLU A 244 -9.13 -14.57 -11.91
C GLU A 244 -8.77 -13.14 -11.52
N ASP A 245 -9.41 -12.14 -12.14
CA ASP A 245 -9.22 -10.73 -11.81
C ASP A 245 -9.65 -10.39 -10.38
N LYS A 246 -10.71 -11.04 -9.86
CA LYS A 246 -11.10 -10.93 -8.44
C LYS A 246 -10.00 -11.45 -7.52
N LEU A 247 -9.33 -12.54 -7.86
CA LEU A 247 -8.23 -13.09 -7.07
C LEU A 247 -7.00 -12.19 -7.10
N ILE A 248 -6.70 -11.56 -8.25
CA ILE A 248 -5.61 -10.59 -8.36
C ILE A 248 -5.91 -9.34 -7.52
N LEU A 249 -7.13 -8.80 -7.61
CA LEU A 249 -7.54 -7.65 -6.80
C LEU A 249 -7.50 -7.99 -5.30
N LEU A 250 -7.96 -9.18 -4.91
CA LEU A 250 -7.83 -9.68 -3.54
C LEU A 250 -6.35 -9.72 -3.10
N SER A 251 -5.45 -10.17 -3.97
CA SER A 251 -3.99 -10.18 -3.71
C SER A 251 -3.47 -8.78 -3.38
N TYR A 252 -3.81 -7.78 -4.18
CA TYR A 252 -3.38 -6.40 -3.95
C TYR A 252 -3.94 -5.81 -2.66
N LEU A 253 -5.20 -6.11 -2.34
CA LEU A 253 -5.82 -5.68 -1.07
C LEU A 253 -5.15 -6.35 0.13
N LEU A 254 -4.81 -7.64 0.03
CA LEU A 254 -4.08 -8.35 1.07
C LEU A 254 -2.66 -7.82 1.24
N VAL A 255 -1.99 -7.39 0.17
CA VAL A 255 -0.69 -6.72 0.29
C VAL A 255 -0.84 -5.36 0.97
N LEU A 256 -1.87 -4.58 0.67
CA LEU A 256 -2.15 -3.33 1.38
C LEU A 256 -2.39 -3.57 2.88
N VAL A 257 -3.27 -4.51 3.22
CA VAL A 257 -3.53 -4.88 4.62
C VAL A 257 -2.25 -5.39 5.29
N GLY A 258 -1.51 -6.27 4.63
CA GLY A 258 -0.25 -6.80 5.13
C GLY A 258 0.79 -5.71 5.36
N TRP A 259 0.89 -4.73 4.47
CA TRP A 259 1.79 -3.58 4.61
C TRP A 259 1.38 -2.68 5.79
N VAL A 260 0.09 -2.42 5.97
CA VAL A 260 -0.45 -1.68 7.12
C VAL A 260 -0.13 -2.41 8.42
N LEU A 261 -0.43 -3.71 8.50
CA LEU A 261 -0.12 -4.55 9.65
C LEU A 261 1.37 -4.58 9.93
N PHE A 262 2.21 -4.69 8.89
CA PHE A 262 3.66 -4.67 9.05
C PHE A 262 4.13 -3.39 9.74
N ASN A 263 3.60 -2.26 9.31
CA ASN A 263 3.93 -0.93 9.84
C ASN A 263 3.33 -0.61 11.22
N THR A 264 2.54 -1.51 11.81
CA THR A 264 2.15 -1.41 13.23
C THR A 264 3.26 -1.86 14.20
N ALA A 265 4.20 -2.68 13.72
CA ALA A 265 5.31 -3.21 14.51
C ALA A 265 6.68 -2.97 13.86
N ASP A 266 6.71 -2.18 12.79
CA ASP A 266 7.94 -1.70 12.15
C ASP A 266 7.72 -0.39 11.38
N VAL A 267 8.76 0.12 10.72
CA VAL A 267 8.70 1.34 9.88
C VAL A 267 9.38 1.09 8.53
N THR A 268 8.61 0.85 7.48
CA THR A 268 9.16 0.63 6.12
C THR A 268 9.24 1.88 5.27
N LEU A 269 8.62 2.98 5.72
CA LEU A 269 8.51 4.23 4.95
C LEU A 269 9.87 4.77 4.49
N PHE A 270 10.93 4.56 5.28
CA PHE A 270 12.26 5.08 5.00
C PHE A 270 13.11 4.20 4.07
N ASP A 271 12.72 2.95 3.80
CA ASP A 271 13.35 2.16 2.74
C ASP A 271 12.69 2.53 1.40
N PHE A 272 13.45 3.20 0.53
CA PHE A 272 12.91 3.70 -0.73
C PHE A 272 12.34 2.59 -1.62
N ARG A 273 12.93 1.38 -1.59
CA ARG A 273 12.49 0.26 -2.46
C ARG A 273 11.13 -0.24 -1.99
N LEU A 274 11.00 -0.49 -0.69
CA LEU A 274 9.75 -0.94 -0.10
C LEU A 274 8.66 0.13 -0.23
N ASN A 275 9.00 1.39 -0.02
CA ASN A 275 8.06 2.49 -0.15
C ASN A 275 7.57 2.66 -1.60
N THR A 276 8.48 2.64 -2.59
CA THR A 276 8.11 2.71 -4.02
C THR A 276 7.21 1.55 -4.43
N LEU A 277 7.55 0.31 -4.03
CA LEU A 277 6.73 -0.86 -4.32
C LEU A 277 5.34 -0.76 -3.69
N ALA A 278 5.24 -0.28 -2.44
CA ALA A 278 3.97 -0.07 -1.78
C ALA A 278 3.08 0.92 -2.54
N TRP A 279 3.62 2.07 -2.94
CA TRP A 279 2.87 3.08 -3.69
C TRP A 279 2.46 2.61 -5.08
N LEU A 280 3.29 1.83 -5.78
CA LEU A 280 2.92 1.21 -7.04
C LEU A 280 1.73 0.25 -6.88
N LEU A 281 1.73 -0.57 -5.84
CA LEU A 281 0.62 -1.48 -5.56
C LEU A 281 -0.66 -0.74 -5.15
N PHE A 282 -0.55 0.31 -4.33
CA PHE A 282 -1.70 1.13 -3.93
C PHE A 282 -2.30 1.88 -5.13
N SER A 283 -1.44 2.42 -6.01
CA SER A 283 -1.85 3.03 -7.27
C SER A 283 -2.55 2.02 -8.18
N SER A 284 -2.06 0.78 -8.24
CA SER A 284 -2.70 -0.29 -9.02
C SER A 284 -4.12 -0.58 -8.53
N VAL A 285 -4.34 -0.64 -7.21
CA VAL A 285 -5.69 -0.76 -6.64
C VAL A 285 -6.57 0.43 -7.04
N CYS A 286 -6.06 1.66 -6.93
CA CYS A 286 -6.79 2.86 -7.37
C CYS A 286 -7.15 2.82 -8.85
N GLY A 287 -6.25 2.36 -9.72
CA GLY A 287 -6.48 2.23 -11.15
C GLY A 287 -7.60 1.24 -11.47
N VAL A 288 -7.61 0.08 -10.81
CA VAL A 288 -8.71 -0.89 -10.91
C VAL A 288 -10.02 -0.29 -10.41
N VAL A 289 -9.99 0.40 -9.26
CA VAL A 289 -11.16 1.10 -8.71
C VAL A 289 -11.73 2.11 -9.69
N TYR A 290 -10.87 2.90 -10.33
CA TYR A 290 -11.28 3.90 -11.31
C TYR A 290 -11.92 3.25 -12.55
N ARG A 291 -11.32 2.17 -13.06
CA ARG A 291 -11.85 1.42 -14.20
C ARG A 291 -13.27 0.90 -13.95
N TYR A 292 -13.52 0.30 -12.79
CA TYR A 292 -14.81 -0.36 -12.49
C TYR A 292 -15.85 0.52 -11.79
N LYS A 293 -15.52 1.77 -11.43
CA LYS A 293 -16.52 2.76 -10.98
C LYS A 293 -17.14 3.56 -12.12
N ASN A 294 -16.47 3.61 -13.27
CA ASN A 294 -16.87 4.41 -14.44
C ASN A 294 -17.48 3.57 -15.57
N VAL A 295 -17.70 2.27 -15.33
CA VAL A 295 -18.45 1.33 -16.19
C VAL A 295 -19.74 0.98 -15.46
#